data_AF-A0A967MEJ8-F1
#
_entry.id   AF-A0A967MEJ8-F1
#
_cell.length_a   1.000
_cell.length_b   1.000
_cell.length_c   1.000
_cell.angle_alpha   90.00
_cell.angle_beta   90.00
_cell.angle_gamma   90.00
#
_symmetry.space_group_name_H-M   'P 1'
#
loop_
_entity.id
_entity.type
_entity.pdbx_description
1 polymer ?
#
loop_
_entity_poly.entity_id
_entity_poly.type
_entity_poly.pdbx_seq_one_letter_code
_entity_poly.pdbx_strand_id
1 'polypeptide(L)'
;GEDLFQLLWCPHDHESAGGAPLSMVKWRSAADLHALAPNPAPAPTSESRYLCEPCNVAPERVVEYPPGAELDLDQLEAIAEWLNAHAAEDLQALGLEPDDPEDPANYEHHFSVAQGTKVGGHVKWIQSASRPECTCGRPMDHLVTVASAEWDGAWERWLPMDERHVRELSRDQQRALQCAADLMLGDMGNYHVFICRACPSWPTWPVFQCS
;
A
#
# COMPACT_ATOMS: atom_id res chain seq x y z
N GLY A 1 -9.98 25.18 6.61
CA GLY A 1 -9.88 23.85 7.24
C GLY A 1 -9.04 23.00 6.33
N GLU A 2 -8.16 22.15 6.85
CA GLU A 2 -7.26 21.34 6.02
C GLU A 2 -7.92 20.02 5.61
N ASP A 3 -8.79 20.09 4.60
CA ASP A 3 -9.59 18.98 4.07
C ASP A 3 -8.99 18.32 2.81
N LEU A 4 -7.83 18.81 2.34
CA LEU A 4 -7.09 18.25 1.21
C LEU A 4 -5.70 17.77 1.64
N PHE A 5 -5.43 16.49 1.37
CA PHE A 5 -4.09 15.90 1.44
C PHE A 5 -3.44 15.92 0.05
N GLN A 6 -2.16 16.31 -0.02
CA GLN A 6 -1.34 16.18 -1.21
C GLN A 6 -0.01 15.53 -0.87
N LEU A 7 0.32 14.45 -1.59
CA LEU A 7 1.65 13.85 -1.63
C LEU A 7 2.34 14.34 -2.90
N LEU A 8 3.50 14.98 -2.75
CA LEU A 8 4.37 15.40 -3.84
C LEU A 8 5.67 14.63 -3.73
N TRP A 9 6.26 14.17 -4.83
CA TRP A 9 7.59 13.59 -4.79
C TRP A 9 8.47 14.04 -5.94
N CYS A 10 9.78 13.92 -5.73
CA CYS A 10 10.80 14.09 -6.74
C CYS A 10 11.02 12.75 -7.45
N PRO A 11 10.80 12.65 -8.78
CA PRO A 11 10.93 11.40 -9.53
C PRO A 11 12.40 11.10 -9.87
N HIS A 12 13.23 11.03 -8.84
CA HIS A 12 14.66 10.76 -8.92
C HIS A 12 15.10 9.94 -7.71
N ASP A 13 16.12 9.10 -7.89
CA ASP A 13 16.79 8.49 -6.74
C ASP A 13 17.57 9.53 -5.94
N HIS A 14 17.42 9.46 -4.62
CA HIS A 14 18.20 10.26 -3.70
C HIS A 14 19.00 9.37 -2.76
N GLU A 15 20.33 9.51 -2.76
CA GLU A 15 21.22 8.79 -1.84
C GLU A 15 20.84 9.01 -0.37
N SER A 16 20.42 10.24 -0.02
CA SER A 16 19.95 10.58 1.33
C SER A 16 18.66 9.86 1.74
N ALA A 17 17.94 9.29 0.78
CA ALA A 17 16.74 8.49 0.97
C ALA A 17 16.99 7.00 0.66
N GLY A 18 18.26 6.56 0.62
CA GLY A 18 18.61 5.17 0.35
C GLY A 18 18.35 4.73 -1.10
N GLY A 19 18.38 5.67 -2.06
CA GLY A 19 18.06 5.38 -3.46
C GLY A 19 16.55 5.40 -3.76
N ALA A 20 15.76 6.12 -2.96
CA ALA A 20 14.33 6.27 -3.12
C ALA A 20 13.94 7.70 -3.52
N PRO A 21 12.72 7.93 -4.05
CA PRO A 21 12.22 9.28 -4.31
C PRO A 21 11.99 10.04 -2.99
N LEU A 22 12.32 11.34 -3.00
CA LEU A 22 12.00 12.24 -1.90
C LEU A 22 10.55 12.68 -2.00
N SER A 23 9.82 12.61 -0.89
CA SER A 23 8.43 13.07 -0.83
C SER A 23 8.22 14.22 0.16
N MET A 24 7.13 14.94 -0.06
CA MET A 24 6.64 16.02 0.79
C MET A 24 5.12 15.93 0.88
N VAL A 25 4.60 16.00 2.10
CA VAL A 25 3.18 16.08 2.37
C VAL A 25 2.76 17.54 2.54
N LYS A 26 1.62 17.91 1.95
CA LYS A 26 0.95 19.19 2.16
C LYS A 26 -0.50 18.97 2.55
N TRP A 27 -0.88 19.62 3.64
CA TRP A 27 -2.27 19.79 4.05
C TRP A 27 -2.75 21.14 3.54
N ARG A 28 -3.91 21.17 2.88
CA ARG A 28 -4.49 22.38 2.29
C ARG A 28 -5.99 22.42 2.54
N SER A 29 -6.57 23.62 2.41
CA SER A 29 -8.01 23.72 2.25
C SER A 29 -8.39 23.62 0.79
N ALA A 30 -9.36 22.75 0.47
CA ALA A 30 -9.97 22.69 -0.85
C ALA A 30 -10.62 24.04 -1.23
N ALA A 31 -11.12 24.79 -0.24
CA ALA A 31 -11.68 26.12 -0.47
C ALA A 31 -10.63 27.17 -0.91
N ASP A 32 -9.36 26.97 -0.54
CA ASP A 32 -8.25 27.85 -0.92
C ASP A 32 -7.65 27.48 -2.29
N LEU A 33 -8.11 26.37 -2.89
CA LEU A 33 -7.73 25.98 -4.25
C LEU A 33 -8.55 26.79 -5.26
N HIS A 34 -8.05 27.95 -5.64
CA HIS A 34 -8.48 28.63 -6.86
C HIS A 34 -7.85 27.94 -8.07
N ALA A 35 -8.59 27.90 -9.20
CA ALA A 35 -8.22 27.31 -10.50
C ALA A 35 -6.85 26.60 -10.52
N LEU A 36 -6.85 25.27 -10.41
CA LEU A 36 -5.63 24.47 -10.42
C LEU A 36 -4.84 24.79 -11.69
N ALA A 37 -3.63 25.32 -11.52
CA ALA A 37 -2.66 25.32 -12.61
C ALA A 37 -2.49 23.86 -13.08
N PRO A 38 -2.29 23.62 -14.38
CA PRO A 38 -1.99 22.27 -14.85
C PRO A 38 -0.81 21.71 -14.06
N ASN A 39 -0.84 20.40 -13.79
CA ASN A 39 0.29 19.74 -13.14
C ASN A 39 1.57 20.07 -13.92
N PRO A 40 2.67 20.43 -13.23
CA PRO A 40 3.92 20.68 -13.91
C PRO A 40 4.30 19.43 -14.70
N ALA A 41 4.68 19.62 -15.96
CA ALA A 41 5.20 18.51 -16.76
C ALA A 41 6.45 17.94 -16.06
N PRO A 42 6.62 16.60 -16.03
CA PRO A 42 7.85 15.99 -15.55
C PRO A 42 9.07 16.59 -16.25
N ALA A 43 10.18 16.73 -15.53
CA ALA A 43 11.42 17.21 -16.13
C ALA A 43 11.94 16.15 -17.14
N PRO A 44 12.68 16.54 -18.20
CA PRO A 44 13.27 15.59 -19.13
C PRO A 44 14.24 14.59 -18.47
N THR A 45 14.72 14.91 -17.27
CA THR A 45 15.62 14.07 -16.47
C THR A 45 14.87 13.11 -15.55
N SER A 46 13.55 13.27 -15.38
CA SER A 46 12.75 12.46 -14.48
C SER A 46 12.82 10.98 -14.87
N GLU A 47 12.90 10.12 -13.87
CA GLU A 47 12.96 8.68 -14.08
C GLU A 47 11.54 8.16 -14.32
N SER A 48 11.29 7.58 -15.49
CA SER A 48 9.93 7.19 -15.91
C SER A 48 9.25 6.24 -14.92
N ARG A 49 10.03 5.39 -14.24
CA ARG A 49 9.55 4.46 -13.22
C ARG A 49 8.89 5.12 -12.00
N TYR A 50 9.12 6.42 -11.78
CA TYR A 50 8.52 7.21 -10.69
C TYR A 50 7.42 8.16 -11.17
N LEU A 51 7.01 8.07 -12.43
CA LEU A 51 5.95 8.89 -13.01
C LEU A 51 4.67 8.07 -13.10
N CYS A 52 3.63 8.52 -12.40
CA CYS A 52 2.32 7.89 -12.55
C CYS A 52 1.70 8.29 -13.89
N GLU A 53 1.09 7.33 -14.57
CA GLU A 53 0.10 7.63 -15.60
C GLU A 53 -1.12 8.34 -14.98
N PRO A 54 -1.66 9.40 -15.61
CA PRO A 54 -2.88 10.04 -15.14
C PRO A 54 -4.06 9.05 -15.14
N CYS A 55 -4.53 8.68 -13.95
CA CYS A 55 -5.61 7.72 -13.77
C CYS A 55 -6.73 8.29 -12.90
N ASN A 56 -7.93 7.69 -13.00
CA ASN A 56 -9.00 7.93 -12.04
C ASN A 56 -8.76 7.07 -10.79
N VAL A 57 -9.13 7.58 -9.62
CA VAL A 57 -9.10 6.80 -8.38
C VAL A 57 -10.49 6.23 -8.12
N ALA A 58 -10.57 4.92 -7.90
CA ALA A 58 -11.79 4.19 -7.57
C ALA A 58 -11.61 3.46 -6.22
N PRO A 59 -11.77 4.16 -5.08
CA PRO A 59 -11.44 3.59 -3.78
C PRO A 59 -12.51 2.61 -3.30
N GLU A 60 -12.09 1.45 -2.81
CA GLU A 60 -12.93 0.50 -2.08
C GLU A 60 -12.57 0.50 -0.60
N ARG A 61 -13.59 0.44 0.29
CA ARG A 61 -13.35 0.31 1.73
C ARG A 61 -13.26 -1.16 2.09
N VAL A 62 -12.09 -1.59 2.50
CA VAL A 62 -11.82 -2.96 2.95
C VAL A 62 -11.52 -3.00 4.45
N VAL A 63 -11.75 -4.16 5.06
CA VAL A 63 -11.26 -4.49 6.40
C VAL A 63 -10.02 -5.34 6.22
N GLU A 64 -8.96 -4.97 6.92
CA GLU A 64 -7.69 -5.67 6.92
C GLU A 64 -7.11 -5.72 8.34
N TYR A 65 -6.12 -6.58 8.54
CA TYR A 65 -5.52 -6.87 9.83
C TYR A 65 -3.99 -6.69 9.78
N PRO A 66 -3.30 -6.55 10.93
CA PRO A 66 -1.85 -6.35 10.94
C PRO A 66 -1.10 -7.53 10.31
N PRO A 67 0.04 -7.31 9.65
CA PRO A 67 0.92 -8.40 9.24
C PRO A 67 1.44 -9.11 10.49
N GLY A 68 1.76 -10.40 10.39
CA GLY A 68 2.33 -11.20 11.46
C GLY A 68 3.62 -10.60 12.03
N ALA A 69 4.39 -9.87 11.21
CA ALA A 69 5.57 -9.13 11.66
C ALA A 69 5.29 -8.02 12.69
N GLU A 70 4.03 -7.59 12.86
CA GLU A 70 3.59 -6.61 13.85
C GLU A 70 2.78 -7.23 15.00
N LEU A 71 2.66 -8.56 15.06
CA LEU A 71 1.91 -9.27 16.07
C LEU A 71 2.82 -9.87 17.14
N ASP A 72 2.29 -9.97 18.36
CA ASP A 72 2.93 -10.71 19.44
C ASP A 72 2.68 -12.22 19.34
N LEU A 73 3.36 -13.00 20.19
CA LEU A 73 3.28 -14.46 20.17
C LEU A 73 1.87 -14.99 20.48
N ASP A 74 1.16 -14.35 21.42
CA ASP A 74 -0.17 -14.79 21.82
C ASP A 74 -1.17 -14.54 20.68
N GLN A 75 -1.02 -13.43 19.95
CA GLN A 75 -1.81 -13.12 18.76
C GLN A 75 -1.51 -14.10 17.61
N LEU A 76 -0.24 -14.43 17.38
CA LEU A 76 0.16 -15.39 16.36
C LEU A 76 -0.38 -16.80 16.66
N GLU A 77 -0.35 -17.22 17.93
CA GLU A 77 -0.93 -18.49 18.36
C GLU A 77 -2.45 -18.51 18.15
N ALA A 78 -3.15 -17.43 18.53
CA ALA A 78 -4.59 -17.31 18.29
C ALA A 78 -4.97 -17.35 16.79
N ILE A 79 -4.15 -16.74 15.92
CA ILE A 79 -4.35 -16.82 14.46
C ILE A 79 -4.13 -18.25 13.97
N ALA A 80 -3.08 -18.93 14.44
CA ALA A 80 -2.83 -20.31 14.07
C ALA A 80 -3.98 -21.24 14.49
N GLU A 81 -4.50 -21.08 15.71
CA GLU A 81 -5.68 -21.81 16.18
C GLU A 81 -6.91 -21.53 15.30
N TRP A 82 -7.15 -20.26 14.96
CA TRP A 82 -8.25 -19.88 14.09
C TRP A 82 -8.11 -20.46 12.67
N LEU A 83 -6.91 -20.42 12.09
CA LEU A 83 -6.65 -20.99 10.75
C LEU A 83 -6.98 -22.48 10.74
N ASN A 84 -6.47 -23.23 11.72
CA ASN A 84 -6.73 -24.67 11.84
C ASN A 84 -8.23 -25.00 11.99
N ALA A 85 -9.02 -24.10 12.58
CA ALA A 85 -10.44 -24.33 12.82
C ALA A 85 -11.35 -23.84 11.68
N HIS A 86 -10.93 -22.81 10.94
CA HIS A 86 -11.84 -22.03 10.09
C HIS A 86 -11.32 -21.76 8.67
N ALA A 87 -10.01 -21.80 8.42
CA ALA A 87 -9.44 -21.32 7.16
C ALA A 87 -10.00 -22.06 5.94
N ALA A 88 -10.19 -23.38 6.01
CA ALA A 88 -10.72 -24.16 4.89
C ALA A 88 -12.11 -23.69 4.44
N GLU A 89 -13.03 -23.46 5.39
CA GLU A 89 -14.39 -22.98 5.10
C GLU A 89 -14.34 -21.54 4.58
N ASP A 90 -13.56 -20.68 5.22
CA ASP A 90 -13.46 -19.27 4.84
C ASP A 90 -12.83 -19.12 3.45
N LEU A 91 -11.70 -19.77 3.17
CA LEU A 91 -11.06 -19.77 1.85
C LEU A 91 -12.00 -20.28 0.76
N GLN A 92 -12.73 -21.36 1.02
CA GLN A 92 -13.74 -21.87 0.09
C GLN A 92 -14.85 -20.82 -0.16
N ALA A 93 -15.33 -20.14 0.88
CA ALA A 93 -16.32 -19.07 0.73
C ALA A 93 -15.79 -17.87 -0.08
N LEU A 94 -14.47 -17.67 -0.09
CA LEU A 94 -13.79 -16.68 -0.92
C LEU A 94 -13.49 -17.17 -2.35
N GLY A 95 -13.78 -18.44 -2.66
CA GLY A 95 -13.45 -19.07 -3.93
C GLY A 95 -11.94 -19.29 -4.11
N LEU A 96 -11.22 -19.49 -3.02
CA LEU A 96 -9.79 -19.79 -2.98
C LEU A 96 -9.59 -21.26 -2.60
N GLU A 97 -8.69 -21.94 -3.31
CA GLU A 97 -8.39 -23.37 -3.09
C GLU A 97 -6.87 -23.55 -2.95
N PRO A 98 -6.24 -23.10 -1.84
CA PRO A 98 -4.82 -23.38 -1.60
C PRO A 98 -4.59 -24.88 -1.34
N ASP A 99 -3.36 -25.34 -1.59
CA ASP A 99 -2.97 -26.74 -1.39
C ASP A 99 -3.07 -27.17 0.09
N ASP A 100 -2.78 -26.25 1.01
CA ASP A 100 -2.87 -26.42 2.46
C ASP A 100 -3.63 -25.22 3.06
N PRO A 101 -4.93 -25.36 3.36
CA PRO A 101 -5.73 -24.29 3.96
C PRO A 101 -5.26 -23.87 5.36
N GLU A 102 -4.58 -24.75 6.09
CA GLU A 102 -4.10 -24.48 7.44
C GLU A 102 -2.68 -23.88 7.46
N ASP A 103 -2.04 -23.71 6.29
CA ASP A 103 -0.73 -23.07 6.18
C ASP A 103 -0.75 -21.67 6.85
N PRO A 104 0.13 -21.39 7.82
CA PRO A 104 0.27 -20.06 8.42
C PRO A 104 0.43 -18.93 7.40
N ALA A 105 0.99 -19.20 6.22
CA ALA A 105 1.12 -18.24 5.14
C ALA A 105 -0.23 -17.71 4.63
N ASN A 106 -1.33 -18.48 4.78
CA ASN A 106 -2.66 -18.04 4.37
C ASN A 106 -3.12 -16.80 5.11
N TYR A 107 -2.69 -16.59 6.36
CA TYR A 107 -2.98 -15.34 7.06
C TYR A 107 -2.39 -14.15 6.30
N GLU A 108 -1.09 -14.17 6.00
CA GLU A 108 -0.41 -13.09 5.30
C GLU A 108 -0.96 -12.86 3.88
N HIS A 109 -1.33 -13.93 3.19
CA HIS A 109 -1.81 -13.84 1.81
C HIS A 109 -3.27 -13.41 1.69
N HIS A 110 -4.15 -13.87 2.58
CA HIS A 110 -5.60 -13.78 2.36
C HIS A 110 -6.37 -13.04 3.44
N PHE A 111 -5.85 -12.99 4.67
CA PHE A 111 -6.58 -12.50 5.84
C PHE A 111 -5.93 -11.29 6.53
N SER A 112 -4.71 -10.94 6.17
CA SER A 112 -3.96 -9.85 6.79
C SER A 112 -4.12 -8.55 6.00
N VAL A 113 -3.07 -8.11 5.30
CA VAL A 113 -2.96 -6.78 4.71
C VAL A 113 -3.46 -6.77 3.26
N ALA A 114 -4.39 -5.87 2.94
CA ALA A 114 -4.79 -5.59 1.57
C ALA A 114 -3.62 -4.96 0.80
N GLN A 115 -3.44 -5.42 -0.43
CA GLN A 115 -2.37 -4.97 -1.31
C GLN A 115 -2.78 -3.70 -2.06
N GLY A 116 -1.80 -3.11 -2.75
CA GLY A 116 -2.05 -1.94 -3.58
C GLY A 116 -1.93 -0.60 -2.88
N THR A 117 -2.29 0.43 -3.63
CA THR A 117 -2.27 1.82 -3.19
C THR A 117 -3.44 2.05 -2.25
N LYS A 118 -3.17 2.52 -1.03
CA LYS A 118 -4.21 2.69 -0.01
C LYS A 118 -3.92 3.76 1.00
N VAL A 119 -4.97 4.23 1.68
CA VAL A 119 -4.90 5.22 2.76
C VAL A 119 -5.29 4.57 4.08
N GLY A 120 -4.44 4.72 5.09
CA GLY A 120 -4.63 4.10 6.40
C GLY A 120 -4.41 2.58 6.39
N GLY A 121 -4.89 1.92 7.45
CA GLY A 121 -4.72 0.48 7.60
C GLY A 121 -3.29 0.07 7.99
N HIS A 122 -2.88 -1.13 7.56
CA HIS A 122 -1.64 -1.81 7.91
C HIS A 122 -0.67 -1.84 6.72
N VAL A 123 0.62 -2.00 7.01
CA VAL A 123 1.67 -2.01 5.99
C VAL A 123 2.00 -3.46 5.63
N LYS A 124 1.97 -3.77 4.33
CA LYS A 124 2.54 -5.02 3.83
C LYS A 124 4.03 -4.81 3.65
N TRP A 125 4.80 -5.27 4.64
CA TRP A 125 6.25 -5.17 4.61
C TRP A 125 6.83 -6.14 3.58
N ILE A 126 7.63 -5.63 2.64
CA ILE A 126 8.36 -6.44 1.65
C ILE A 126 9.68 -6.94 2.26
N GLN A 127 10.28 -6.09 3.08
CA GLN A 127 11.48 -6.39 3.85
C GLN A 127 11.14 -6.40 5.35
N SER A 128 12.15 -6.38 6.22
CA SER A 128 11.90 -6.28 7.67
C SER A 128 11.03 -5.07 8.01
N ALA A 129 10.06 -5.26 8.91
CA ALA A 129 9.21 -4.19 9.38
C ALA A 129 10.03 -3.03 9.95
N SER A 130 9.75 -1.80 9.51
CA SER A 130 10.51 -0.61 9.89
C SER A 130 9.57 0.56 10.17
N ARG A 131 8.70 0.38 11.17
CA ARG A 131 7.78 1.42 11.61
C ARG A 131 8.57 2.57 12.24
N PRO A 132 8.47 3.82 11.72
CA PRO A 132 9.24 4.93 12.24
C PRO A 132 8.70 5.42 13.60
N GLU A 133 9.60 5.89 14.44
CA GLU A 133 9.28 6.59 15.68
C GLU A 133 9.37 8.11 15.46
N CYS A 134 8.36 8.85 15.89
CA CYS A 134 8.38 10.30 15.85
C CYS A 134 9.33 10.86 16.92
N THR A 135 9.82 12.08 16.73
CA THR A 135 10.63 12.81 17.74
C THR A 135 9.96 12.99 19.11
N CYS A 136 8.64 12.77 19.22
CA CYS A 136 7.93 12.73 20.50
C CYS A 136 7.99 11.37 21.22
N GLY A 137 8.71 10.39 20.68
CA GLY A 137 8.87 9.04 21.24
C GLY A 137 7.68 8.11 21.02
N ARG A 138 6.82 8.39 20.03
CA ARG A 138 5.66 7.55 19.71
C ARG A 138 5.84 6.90 18.34
N PRO A 139 5.40 5.63 18.16
CA PRO A 139 5.33 5.03 16.84
C PRO A 139 4.38 5.85 15.96
N MET A 140 4.74 6.01 14.69
CA MET A 140 3.91 6.73 13.73
C MET A 140 2.85 5.80 13.12
N ASP A 141 1.69 6.39 12.83
CA ASP A 141 0.58 5.70 12.16
C ASP A 141 0.85 5.61 10.66
N HIS A 142 0.42 4.53 10.01
CA HIS A 142 0.46 4.45 8.56
C HIS A 142 -0.56 5.44 7.96
N LEU A 143 -0.12 6.27 7.02
CA LEU A 143 -0.97 7.25 6.35
C LEU A 143 -1.36 6.81 4.94
N VAL A 144 -0.37 6.50 4.09
CA VAL A 144 -0.61 6.09 2.71
C VAL A 144 0.47 5.14 2.25
N THR A 145 0.07 4.11 1.50
CA THR A 145 0.95 3.29 0.68
C THR A 145 0.69 3.64 -0.77
N VAL A 146 1.76 3.86 -1.53
CA VAL A 146 1.74 3.87 -2.98
C VAL A 146 2.51 2.65 -3.48
N ALA A 147 1.86 1.82 -4.27
CA ALA A 147 2.40 0.53 -4.67
C ALA A 147 2.74 0.50 -6.17
N SER A 148 3.67 -0.36 -6.57
CA SER A 148 3.91 -0.65 -7.99
C SER A 148 2.78 -1.49 -8.61
N ALA A 149 2.03 -2.22 -7.77
CA ALA A 149 0.98 -3.14 -8.17
C ALA A 149 -0.21 -3.04 -7.20
N GLU A 150 -1.44 -2.97 -7.74
CA GLU A 150 -2.67 -2.79 -6.97
C GLU A 150 -3.16 -4.07 -6.27
N TRP A 151 -2.74 -5.25 -6.73
CA TRP A 151 -3.00 -6.54 -6.07
C TRP A 151 -1.87 -7.53 -6.35
N ASP A 152 -1.86 -8.69 -5.68
CA ASP A 152 -1.00 -9.79 -6.09
C ASP A 152 -1.63 -10.62 -7.22
N GLY A 153 -0.96 -10.68 -8.36
CA GLY A 153 -1.39 -11.52 -9.49
C GLY A 153 -1.40 -13.03 -9.19
N ALA A 154 -1.00 -13.45 -7.99
CA ALA A 154 -1.04 -14.86 -7.56
C ALA A 154 -2.38 -15.25 -6.93
N TRP A 155 -3.02 -14.34 -6.18
CA TRP A 155 -4.13 -14.72 -5.30
C TRP A 155 -5.38 -13.88 -5.49
N GLU A 156 -5.26 -12.69 -6.09
CA GLU A 156 -6.37 -11.87 -6.60
C GLU A 156 -7.49 -11.57 -5.58
N ARG A 157 -7.21 -11.80 -4.30
CA ARG A 157 -8.16 -11.66 -3.19
C ARG A 157 -8.59 -10.21 -3.03
N TRP A 158 -7.62 -9.31 -3.19
CA TRP A 158 -7.76 -7.88 -3.00
C TRP A 158 -8.13 -7.12 -4.27
N LEU A 159 -8.52 -7.83 -5.35
CA LEU A 159 -9.21 -7.18 -6.47
C LEU A 159 -10.51 -6.53 -5.97
N PRO A 160 -10.78 -5.27 -6.32
CA PRO A 160 -12.06 -4.62 -6.01
C PRO A 160 -13.24 -5.47 -6.47
N MET A 161 -14.33 -5.45 -5.72
CA MET A 161 -15.47 -6.34 -5.96
C MET A 161 -16.08 -6.16 -7.36
N ASP A 162 -16.14 -4.91 -7.83
CA ASP A 162 -16.67 -4.52 -9.14
C ASP A 162 -15.70 -4.85 -10.29
N GLU A 163 -14.42 -5.14 -9.98
CA GLU A 163 -13.36 -5.43 -10.95
C GLU A 163 -13.02 -6.93 -11.03
N ARG A 164 -13.78 -7.81 -10.38
CA ARG A 164 -13.51 -9.26 -10.43
C ARG A 164 -13.64 -9.89 -11.82
N HIS A 165 -14.24 -9.21 -12.78
CA HIS A 165 -14.23 -9.62 -14.18
C HIS A 165 -12.80 -9.66 -14.78
N VAL A 166 -11.83 -8.96 -14.17
CA VAL A 166 -10.41 -8.98 -14.57
C VAL A 166 -9.81 -10.38 -14.54
N ARG A 167 -10.33 -11.27 -13.69
CA ARG A 167 -9.90 -12.67 -13.57
C ARG A 167 -10.09 -13.48 -14.86
N GLU A 168 -11.03 -13.07 -15.71
CA GLU A 168 -11.34 -13.74 -16.97
C GLU A 168 -10.46 -13.26 -18.13
N LEU A 169 -9.65 -12.21 -17.91
CA LEU A 169 -8.79 -11.62 -18.92
C LEU A 169 -7.50 -12.43 -19.12
N SER A 170 -6.80 -12.18 -20.22
CA SER A 170 -5.45 -12.72 -20.42
C SER A 170 -4.46 -12.16 -19.40
N ARG A 171 -3.39 -12.91 -19.12
CA ARG A 171 -2.33 -12.48 -18.17
C ARG A 171 -1.74 -11.11 -18.49
N ASP A 172 -1.55 -10.80 -19.77
CA ASP A 172 -1.01 -9.49 -20.17
C ASP A 172 -1.98 -8.35 -19.85
N GLN A 173 -3.29 -8.58 -20.04
CA GLN A 173 -4.33 -7.62 -19.67
C GLN A 173 -4.44 -7.46 -18.15
N GLN A 174 -4.39 -8.57 -17.40
CA GLN A 174 -4.36 -8.55 -15.94
C GLN A 174 -3.18 -7.73 -15.43
N ARG A 175 -1.97 -7.98 -15.96
CA ARG A 175 -0.76 -7.24 -15.58
C ARG A 175 -0.86 -5.75 -15.87
N ALA A 176 -1.46 -5.38 -17.01
CA ALA A 176 -1.67 -3.97 -17.35
C ALA A 176 -2.60 -3.26 -16.37
N LEU A 177 -3.63 -3.96 -15.86
CA LEU A 177 -4.54 -3.40 -14.85
C LEU A 177 -3.92 -3.44 -13.44
N GLN A 178 -3.13 -4.47 -13.14
CA GLN A 178 -2.41 -4.60 -11.87
C GLN A 178 -1.44 -3.44 -11.66
N CYS A 179 -0.79 -2.99 -12.73
CA CYS A 179 0.14 -1.86 -12.73
C CYS A 179 -0.47 -0.63 -13.42
N ALA A 180 -1.78 -0.36 -13.23
CA ALA A 180 -2.49 0.70 -13.97
C ALA A 180 -1.91 2.12 -13.79
N ALA A 181 -1.22 2.38 -12.67
CA ALA A 181 -0.53 3.65 -12.43
C ALA A 181 0.82 3.77 -13.18
N ASP A 182 1.29 2.71 -13.85
CA ASP A 182 2.60 2.58 -14.49
C ASP A 182 3.79 2.95 -13.58
N LEU A 183 3.62 2.74 -12.28
CA LEU A 183 4.66 2.93 -11.29
C LEU A 183 5.53 1.68 -11.14
N MET A 184 6.83 1.90 -11.08
CA MET A 184 7.81 0.86 -10.77
C MET A 184 8.78 1.36 -9.70
N LEU A 185 8.48 0.97 -8.47
CA LEU A 185 9.20 1.37 -7.26
C LEU A 185 10.28 0.33 -6.94
N GLY A 186 11.48 0.46 -7.54
CA GLY A 186 12.51 -0.57 -7.42
C GLY A 186 12.10 -1.84 -8.17
N ASP A 187 12.26 -3.01 -7.55
CA ASP A 187 11.73 -4.28 -8.07
C ASP A 187 10.36 -4.58 -7.43
N MET A 188 9.30 -4.00 -7.99
CA MET A 188 7.90 -4.15 -7.53
C MET A 188 7.68 -3.77 -6.05
N GLY A 189 8.31 -2.68 -5.63
CA GLY A 189 8.25 -2.17 -4.27
C GLY A 189 7.04 -1.29 -3.95
N ASN A 190 7.05 -0.79 -2.72
CA ASN A 190 6.06 0.10 -2.13
C ASN A 190 6.73 1.32 -1.49
N TYR A 191 6.03 2.45 -1.53
CA TYR A 191 6.38 3.68 -0.84
C TYR A 191 5.33 3.96 0.25
N HIS A 192 5.74 3.89 1.50
CA HIS A 192 4.87 4.11 2.65
C HIS A 192 5.14 5.50 3.24
N VAL A 193 4.09 6.24 3.58
CA VAL A 193 4.20 7.47 4.36
C VAL A 193 3.52 7.23 5.70
N PHE A 194 4.24 7.57 6.77
CA PHE A 194 3.73 7.54 8.13
C PHE A 194 3.47 8.95 8.65
N ILE A 195 2.60 9.08 9.65
CA ILE A 195 2.23 10.34 10.28
C ILE A 195 2.18 10.22 11.80
N CYS A 196 2.63 11.26 12.50
CA CYS A 196 2.40 11.39 13.94
C CYS A 196 1.29 12.40 14.21
N ARG A 197 0.11 11.93 14.59
CA ARG A 197 -1.02 12.81 14.93
C ARG A 197 -0.93 13.40 16.35
N ALA A 198 -0.01 12.90 17.17
CA ALA A 198 0.20 13.42 18.52
C ALA A 198 0.98 14.75 18.52
N CYS A 199 1.80 15.00 17.50
CA CYS A 199 2.53 16.25 17.35
C CYS A 199 1.68 17.30 16.60
N PRO A 200 1.64 18.58 17.02
CA PRO A 200 0.82 19.60 16.36
C PRO A 200 1.14 19.84 14.88
N SER A 201 2.38 19.59 14.46
CA SER A 201 2.81 19.79 13.06
C SER A 201 2.49 18.60 12.15
N TRP A 202 1.91 17.51 12.68
CA TRP A 202 1.66 16.26 11.97
C TRP A 202 2.85 15.82 11.11
N PRO A 203 4.05 15.65 11.71
CA PRO A 203 5.24 15.30 10.95
C PRO A 203 5.04 13.96 10.26
N THR A 204 5.62 13.84 9.07
CA THR A 204 5.52 12.66 8.22
C THR A 204 6.89 12.04 8.00
N TRP A 205 6.93 10.72 7.82
CA TRP A 205 8.15 9.98 7.55
C TRP A 205 7.93 8.96 6.44
N PRO A 206 8.69 9.02 5.33
CA PRO A 206 8.60 8.02 4.28
C PRO A 206 9.44 6.79 4.61
N VAL A 207 8.96 5.62 4.19
CA VAL A 207 9.69 4.35 4.19
C VAL A 207 9.51 3.71 2.83
N PHE A 208 10.62 3.41 2.16
CA PHE A 208 10.65 2.74 0.86
C PHE A 208 11.12 1.31 1.04
N GLN A 209 10.41 0.34 0.44
CA GLN A 209 10.84 -1.05 0.40
C GLN A 209 10.59 -1.63 -0.98
N CYS A 210 11.57 -2.37 -1.49
CA CYS A 210 11.45 -3.15 -2.71
C CYS A 210 12.13 -4.52 -2.51
N SER A 211 11.83 -5.46 -3.42
CA SER A 211 12.52 -6.76 -3.44
C SER A 211 13.96 -6.64 -3.94
#